data_AF-C0FNW8-F1
#
_entry.id   AF-C0FNW8-F1
#
_cell.length_a   1.000
_cell.length_b   1.000
_cell.length_c   1.000
_cell.angle_alpha   90.00
_cell.angle_beta   90.00
_cell.angle_gamma   90.00
#
_symmetry.space_group_name_H-M   'P 1'
#
loop_
_entity.id
_entity.type
_entity.pdbx_description
1 polymer ?
#
loop_
_entity_poly.entity_id
_entity_poly.type
_entity_poly.pdbx_seq_one_letter_code
_entity_poly.pdbx_strand_id
1 'polypeptide(L)'
;MYKAVIIYMGAAYENTLNAIKYQELLGKIKILGVGVQSPFASYMDGYPLFSLEAALKKEWDYILIAGQEANFEQMKHLLMRIGINGEKVFSVNIFLIPEFDFEKYVELMNQKVSILSNHCWAGFTYHMLRAEFLSPFINMFIEGTDYIKLLGNFEEYMSLDVSYYGSAYEPNLKREYPIGLLGDVKLHFNHYQTFEDAKEKWKIRKQRINFNSLFVEMWTESEEIAEKFSELPFKQKIIFVPFETKFENAISLKCLDAMWEGEFYSRVNGIANGQLGYYDLLKLLNGEKNFGRYQ
;
A
#
# COMPACT_ATOMS: atom_id res chain seq x y z
N MET A 1 -3.50 -2.51 23.85
CA MET A 1 -4.60 -1.53 23.64
C MET A 1 -4.04 -0.13 23.50
N TYR A 2 -4.05 0.39 22.28
CA TYR A 2 -3.62 1.75 21.95
C TYR A 2 -4.68 2.78 22.33
N LYS A 3 -4.27 4.02 22.56
CA LYS A 3 -5.16 5.17 22.76
C LYS A 3 -5.09 6.10 21.55
N ALA A 4 -6.24 6.56 21.08
CA ALA A 4 -6.27 7.54 19.99
C ALA A 4 -7.26 8.68 20.25
N VAL A 5 -7.00 9.81 19.61
CA VAL A 5 -7.98 10.88 19.44
C VAL A 5 -8.36 10.97 17.97
N ILE A 6 -9.64 11.20 17.70
CA ILE A 6 -10.09 11.55 16.35
C ILE A 6 -10.08 13.06 16.23
N ILE A 7 -9.63 13.59 15.10
CA ILE A 7 -9.78 15.01 14.77
C ILE A 7 -10.62 15.17 13.51
N TYR A 8 -11.46 16.21 13.52
CA TYR A 8 -12.55 16.44 12.58
C TYR A 8 -13.68 15.41 12.68
N MET A 9 -14.82 15.79 12.15
CA MET A 9 -16.02 14.97 12.13
C MET A 9 -16.79 15.32 10.87
N GLY A 10 -16.83 14.38 9.94
CA GLY A 10 -17.44 14.54 8.62
C GLY A 10 -17.72 13.16 8.00
N ALA A 11 -17.92 13.09 6.68
CA ALA A 11 -18.31 11.83 6.02
C ALA A 11 -17.37 10.65 6.31
N ALA A 12 -16.05 10.89 6.44
CA ALA A 12 -15.10 9.84 6.78
C ALA A 12 -15.33 9.29 8.20
N TYR A 13 -15.68 10.15 9.16
CA TYR A 13 -16.05 9.71 10.52
C TYR A 13 -17.33 8.86 10.48
N GLU A 14 -18.39 9.36 9.84
CA GLU A 14 -19.68 8.65 9.75
C GLU A 14 -19.53 7.26 9.11
N ASN A 15 -18.78 7.17 8.01
CA ASN A 15 -18.58 5.92 7.27
C ASN A 15 -17.71 4.90 8.02
N THR A 16 -16.91 5.34 9.00
CA THR A 16 -15.96 4.48 9.73
C THR A 16 -16.36 4.21 11.18
N LEU A 17 -17.39 4.91 11.69
CA LEU A 17 -17.80 4.84 13.09
C LEU A 17 -18.02 3.41 13.60
N ASN A 18 -18.73 2.59 12.83
CA ASN A 18 -18.99 1.20 13.22
C ASN A 18 -17.72 0.35 13.26
N ALA A 19 -16.81 0.53 12.30
CA ALA A 19 -15.54 -0.19 12.26
C ALA A 19 -14.62 0.23 13.41
N ILE A 20 -14.60 1.53 13.76
CA ILE A 20 -13.88 2.05 14.93
C ILE A 20 -14.43 1.42 16.21
N LYS A 21 -15.76 1.45 16.41
CA LYS A 21 -16.42 0.84 17.57
C LYS A 21 -16.16 -0.66 17.67
N TYR A 22 -16.09 -1.35 16.54
CA TYR A 22 -15.74 -2.77 16.50
C TYR A 22 -14.30 -3.01 16.98
N GLN A 23 -13.33 -2.19 16.57
CA GLN A 23 -11.94 -2.30 17.05
C GLN A 23 -11.82 -1.95 18.55
N GLU A 24 -12.63 -1.04 19.06
CA GLU A 24 -12.72 -0.79 20.51
C GLU A 24 -13.30 -1.97 21.28
N LEU A 25 -14.36 -2.61 20.75
CA LEU A 25 -14.96 -3.80 21.33
C LEU A 25 -13.96 -4.96 21.41
N LEU A 26 -13.11 -5.11 20.40
CA LEU A 26 -12.00 -6.08 20.38
C LEU A 26 -10.84 -5.70 21.32
N GLY A 27 -10.87 -4.55 21.98
CA GLY A 27 -9.82 -4.08 22.89
C GLY A 27 -8.52 -3.65 22.19
N LYS A 28 -8.57 -3.41 20.87
CA LYS A 28 -7.39 -3.08 20.05
C LYS A 28 -6.99 -1.61 20.20
N ILE A 29 -8.01 -0.74 20.23
CA ILE A 29 -7.86 0.70 20.36
C ILE A 29 -8.88 1.23 21.37
N LYS A 30 -8.61 2.41 21.95
CA LYS A 30 -9.56 3.20 22.73
C LYS A 30 -9.57 4.63 22.23
N ILE A 31 -10.74 5.13 21.85
CA ILE A 31 -10.94 6.52 21.42
C ILE A 31 -11.18 7.38 22.66
N LEU A 32 -10.30 8.34 22.89
CA LEU A 32 -10.36 9.24 24.04
C LEU A 32 -11.37 10.39 23.84
N GLY A 33 -11.75 10.65 22.59
CA GLY A 33 -12.70 11.68 22.20
C GLY A 33 -12.49 12.15 20.77
N VAL A 34 -13.35 13.07 20.33
CA VAL A 34 -13.35 13.66 18.99
C VAL A 34 -13.10 15.16 19.10
N GLY A 35 -12.01 15.63 18.50
CA GLY A 35 -11.70 17.06 18.36
C GLY A 35 -12.40 17.66 17.14
N VAL A 36 -13.23 18.67 17.36
CA VAL A 36 -13.93 19.43 16.30
C VAL A 36 -13.54 20.91 16.35
N GLN A 37 -13.82 21.65 15.28
CA GLN A 37 -13.53 23.10 15.23
C GLN A 37 -14.32 23.86 16.30
N SER A 38 -15.61 23.58 16.39
CA SER A 38 -16.53 24.21 17.34
C SER A 38 -17.37 23.12 18.01
N PRO A 39 -17.05 22.73 19.26
CA PRO A 39 -17.85 21.76 20.01
C PRO A 39 -19.28 22.25 20.18
N PHE A 40 -20.26 21.45 19.77
CA PHE A 40 -21.68 21.78 19.85
C PHE A 40 -22.45 20.91 20.86
N ALA A 41 -21.80 19.91 21.43
CA ALA A 41 -22.32 19.04 22.48
C ALA A 41 -21.17 18.60 23.39
N SER A 42 -21.48 18.05 24.56
CA SER A 42 -20.44 17.48 25.45
C SER A 42 -20.00 16.08 25.02
N TYR A 43 -20.92 15.31 24.42
CA TYR A 43 -20.66 13.95 23.93
C TYR A 43 -21.40 13.70 22.61
N MET A 44 -20.83 12.84 21.78
CA MET A 44 -21.43 12.30 20.55
C MET A 44 -20.97 10.86 20.35
N ASP A 45 -21.89 9.96 20.01
CA ASP A 45 -21.64 8.52 19.80
C ASP A 45 -21.01 7.76 20.98
N GLY A 46 -20.99 8.35 22.17
CA GLY A 46 -20.31 7.86 23.37
C GLY A 46 -18.93 8.51 23.62
N TYR A 47 -18.46 9.36 22.72
CA TYR A 47 -17.17 10.05 22.83
C TYR A 47 -17.35 11.50 23.30
N PRO A 48 -16.48 11.99 24.20
CA PRO A 48 -16.46 13.41 24.53
C PRO A 48 -16.03 14.24 23.32
N LEU A 49 -16.70 15.37 23.10
CA LEU A 49 -16.31 16.34 22.07
C LEU A 49 -15.38 17.40 22.66
N PHE A 50 -14.29 17.67 21.96
CA PHE A 50 -13.28 18.65 22.34
C PHE A 50 -13.08 19.69 21.23
N SER A 51 -12.49 20.84 21.56
CA SER A 51 -11.83 21.64 20.53
C SER A 51 -10.64 20.86 19.97
N LEU A 52 -10.22 21.17 18.74
CA LEU A 52 -9.01 20.57 18.15
C LEU A 52 -7.80 20.71 19.08
N GLU A 53 -7.57 21.89 19.65
CA GLU A 53 -6.46 22.12 20.58
C GLU A 53 -6.53 21.23 21.83
N ALA A 54 -7.72 21.08 22.41
CA ALA A 54 -7.91 20.25 23.60
C ALA A 54 -7.73 18.75 23.30
N ALA A 55 -8.14 18.29 22.10
CA ALA A 55 -7.91 16.91 21.65
C ALA A 55 -6.40 16.63 21.48
N LEU A 56 -5.66 17.54 20.85
CA LEU A 56 -4.23 17.38 20.61
C LEU A 56 -3.39 17.35 21.89
N LYS A 57 -3.85 18.03 22.95
CA LYS A 57 -3.19 18.04 24.28
C LYS A 57 -3.44 16.77 25.12
N LYS A 58 -4.27 15.83 24.67
CA LYS A 58 -4.49 14.56 25.38
C LYS A 58 -3.25 13.65 25.28
N GLU A 59 -3.16 12.69 26.19
CA GLU A 59 -2.18 11.61 26.11
C GLU A 59 -2.70 10.49 25.19
N TRP A 60 -2.26 10.48 23.94
CA TRP A 60 -2.63 9.51 22.92
C TRP A 60 -1.39 8.84 22.31
N ASP A 61 -1.58 7.63 21.78
CA ASP A 61 -0.59 6.92 20.98
C ASP A 61 -0.69 7.31 19.50
N TYR A 62 -1.92 7.51 19.01
CA TYR A 62 -2.22 7.89 17.62
C TYR A 62 -3.24 9.04 17.49
N ILE A 63 -3.14 9.80 16.40
CA ILE A 63 -4.17 10.72 15.93
C ILE A 63 -4.82 10.13 14.68
N LEU A 64 -6.15 10.10 14.67
CA LEU A 64 -6.95 9.67 13.54
C LEU A 64 -7.61 10.88 12.88
N ILE A 65 -7.29 11.16 11.63
CA ILE A 65 -7.86 12.27 10.87
C ILE A 65 -9.14 11.81 10.18
N ALA A 66 -10.27 12.39 10.55
CA ALA A 66 -11.57 12.16 9.92
C ALA A 66 -12.02 13.31 8.99
N GLY A 67 -11.04 13.86 8.27
CA GLY A 67 -11.25 14.87 7.23
C GLY A 67 -11.47 14.26 5.85
N GLN A 68 -11.53 15.11 4.82
CA GLN A 68 -11.54 14.67 3.43
C GLN A 68 -10.19 14.08 3.04
N GLU A 69 -10.21 12.96 2.32
CA GLU A 69 -9.00 12.24 1.89
C GLU A 69 -8.03 13.13 1.10
N ALA A 70 -8.54 13.98 0.21
CA ALA A 70 -7.73 14.92 -0.57
C ALA A 70 -6.90 15.89 0.27
N ASN A 71 -7.30 16.13 1.53
CA ASN A 71 -6.65 17.05 2.45
C ASN A 71 -5.76 16.33 3.48
N PHE A 72 -5.72 14.99 3.48
CA PHE A 72 -5.03 14.21 4.51
C PHE A 72 -3.55 14.60 4.63
N GLU A 73 -2.81 14.63 3.52
CA GLU A 73 -1.38 14.99 3.52
C GLU A 73 -1.14 16.41 4.01
N GLN A 74 -1.99 17.37 3.60
CA GLN A 74 -1.89 18.75 4.08
C GLN A 74 -2.12 18.83 5.59
N MET A 75 -3.15 18.15 6.11
CA MET A 75 -3.46 18.11 7.53
C MET A 75 -2.33 17.44 8.33
N LYS A 76 -1.82 16.31 7.84
CA LYS A 76 -0.66 15.62 8.44
C LYS A 76 0.55 16.54 8.52
N HIS A 77 0.87 17.27 7.45
CA HIS A 77 1.94 18.26 7.46
C HIS A 77 1.72 19.40 8.45
N LEU A 78 0.48 19.88 8.62
CA LEU A 78 0.17 20.91 9.61
C LEU A 78 0.39 20.40 11.05
N LEU A 79 0.00 19.15 11.35
CA LEU A 79 0.29 18.52 12.64
C LEU A 79 1.81 18.38 12.87
N MET A 80 2.56 17.99 11.84
CA MET A 80 4.02 17.90 11.93
C MET A 80 4.68 19.25 12.24
N ARG A 81 4.16 20.36 11.70
CA ARG A 81 4.68 21.71 11.99
C ARG A 81 4.52 22.14 13.45
N ILE A 82 3.56 21.55 14.17
CA ILE A 82 3.36 21.79 15.61
C ILE A 82 4.01 20.71 16.48
N GLY A 83 4.89 19.89 15.91
CA GLY A 83 5.72 18.92 16.65
C GLY A 83 5.14 17.51 16.79
N ILE A 84 4.02 17.20 16.12
CA ILE A 84 3.45 15.86 16.14
C ILE A 84 4.24 14.95 15.18
N ASN A 85 4.65 13.76 15.66
CA ASN A 85 5.26 12.77 14.78
C ASN A 85 4.23 12.27 13.75
N GLY A 86 4.50 12.49 12.45
CA GLY A 86 3.65 12.06 11.35
C GLY A 86 3.45 10.55 11.27
N GLU A 87 4.35 9.73 11.81
CA GLU A 87 4.18 8.26 11.89
C GLU A 87 3.05 7.84 12.84
N LYS A 88 2.61 8.75 13.72
CA LYS A 88 1.50 8.53 14.65
C LYS A 88 0.17 9.11 14.13
N VAL A 89 0.14 9.57 12.87
CA VAL A 89 -1.03 10.21 12.27
C VAL A 89 -1.56 9.34 11.13
N PHE A 90 -2.78 8.83 11.31
CA PHE A 90 -3.45 7.99 10.31
C PHE A 90 -4.78 8.61 9.85
N SER A 91 -5.22 8.25 8.66
CA SER A 91 -6.59 8.51 8.20
C SER A 91 -7.55 7.55 8.91
N VAL A 92 -8.76 7.98 9.26
CA VAL A 92 -9.80 7.03 9.72
C VAL A 92 -10.21 6.03 8.63
N ASN A 93 -9.93 6.31 7.36
CA ASN A 93 -10.27 5.40 6.27
C ASN A 93 -9.48 4.09 6.29
N ILE A 94 -8.44 3.95 7.14
CA ILE A 94 -7.74 2.67 7.35
C ILE A 94 -8.69 1.60 7.89
N PHE A 95 -9.73 1.99 8.65
CA PHE A 95 -10.70 1.06 9.22
C PHE A 95 -11.63 0.43 8.16
N LEU A 96 -11.56 0.90 6.90
CA LEU A 96 -12.30 0.33 5.78
C LEU A 96 -11.54 -0.80 5.06
N ILE A 97 -10.30 -1.08 5.45
CA ILE A 97 -9.55 -2.22 4.92
C ILE A 97 -10.28 -3.51 5.35
N PRO A 98 -10.55 -4.45 4.44
CA PRO A 98 -11.17 -5.73 4.81
C PRO A 98 -10.32 -6.50 5.84
N GLU A 99 -10.97 -7.14 6.80
CA GLU A 99 -10.29 -7.85 7.91
C GLU A 99 -9.37 -6.96 8.76
N PHE A 100 -9.64 -5.64 8.83
CA PHE A 100 -8.79 -4.71 9.57
C PHE A 100 -8.60 -5.13 11.03
N ASP A 101 -7.34 -5.15 11.46
CA ASP A 101 -6.91 -5.25 12.85
C ASP A 101 -5.94 -4.10 13.12
N PHE A 102 -6.28 -3.24 14.08
CA PHE A 102 -5.51 -2.03 14.35
C PHE A 102 -4.08 -2.34 14.83
N GLU A 103 -3.87 -3.41 15.59
CA GLU A 103 -2.54 -3.78 16.09
C GLU A 103 -1.66 -4.28 14.95
N LYS A 104 -2.19 -5.14 14.05
CA LYS A 104 -1.49 -5.60 12.85
C LYS A 104 -1.17 -4.47 11.88
N TYR A 105 -2.08 -3.51 11.74
CA TYR A 105 -1.85 -2.32 10.91
C TYR A 105 -0.70 -1.48 11.47
N VAL A 106 -0.68 -1.22 12.78
CA VAL A 106 0.40 -0.50 13.45
C VAL A 106 1.74 -1.24 13.29
N GLU A 107 1.75 -2.56 13.51
CA GLU A 107 2.94 -3.39 13.32
C GLU A 107 3.49 -3.23 11.89
N LEU A 108 2.62 -3.35 10.89
CA LEU A 108 2.97 -3.19 9.48
C LEU A 108 3.52 -1.78 9.17
N MET A 109 2.89 -0.72 9.68
CA MET A 109 3.35 0.65 9.47
C MET A 109 4.73 0.88 10.09
N ASN A 110 5.00 0.27 11.24
CA ASN A 110 6.30 0.36 11.92
C ASN A 110 7.40 -0.41 11.19
N GLN A 111 7.06 -1.52 10.51
CA GLN A 111 8.02 -2.27 9.68
C GLN A 111 8.51 -1.45 8.48
N LYS A 112 7.73 -0.44 8.03
CA LYS A 112 8.05 0.39 6.86
C LYS A 112 8.37 -0.48 5.65
N VAL A 113 7.42 -1.34 5.28
CA VAL A 113 7.58 -2.31 4.19
C VAL A 113 7.74 -1.60 2.85
N SER A 114 8.83 -1.92 2.14
CA SER A 114 9.08 -1.52 0.76
C SER A 114 8.62 -2.63 -0.18
N ILE A 115 7.54 -2.36 -0.92
CA ILE A 115 6.96 -3.33 -1.85
C ILE A 115 7.64 -3.20 -3.21
N LEU A 116 8.27 -4.27 -3.66
CA LEU A 116 8.81 -4.38 -5.01
C LEU A 116 7.79 -5.18 -5.83
N SER A 117 7.28 -4.60 -6.91
CA SER A 117 6.34 -5.27 -7.82
C SER A 117 6.76 -5.03 -9.26
N ASN A 118 6.52 -6.01 -10.13
CA ASN A 118 6.74 -5.83 -11.57
C ASN A 118 5.60 -5.05 -12.26
N HIS A 119 4.57 -4.60 -11.52
CA HIS A 119 3.45 -3.82 -12.05
C HIS A 119 2.80 -2.91 -10.99
N CYS A 120 1.56 -2.48 -11.24
CA CYS A 120 0.81 -1.54 -10.39
C CYS A 120 0.33 -2.09 -9.03
N TRP A 121 0.61 -3.35 -8.66
CA TRP A 121 0.15 -3.94 -7.39
C TRP A 121 0.61 -3.16 -6.16
N ALA A 122 1.89 -2.75 -6.15
CA ALA A 122 2.46 -1.99 -5.05
C ALA A 122 1.71 -0.67 -4.82
N GLY A 123 1.39 0.04 -5.91
CA GLY A 123 0.64 1.30 -5.86
C GLY A 123 -0.75 1.12 -5.26
N PHE A 124 -1.52 0.15 -5.74
CA PHE A 124 -2.84 -0.16 -5.20
C PHE A 124 -2.78 -0.57 -3.73
N THR A 125 -1.78 -1.38 -3.36
CA THR A 125 -1.59 -1.85 -2.00
C THR A 125 -1.29 -0.70 -1.03
N TYR A 126 -0.36 0.20 -1.37
CA TYR A 126 -0.09 1.39 -0.55
C TYR A 126 -1.31 2.31 -0.43
N HIS A 127 -2.09 2.47 -1.51
CA HIS A 127 -3.33 3.23 -1.48
C HIS A 127 -4.37 2.62 -0.54
N MET A 128 -4.56 1.30 -0.57
CA MET A 128 -5.44 0.59 0.35
C MET A 128 -5.00 0.77 1.80
N LEU A 129 -3.69 0.72 2.06
CA LEU A 129 -3.11 0.96 3.38
C LEU A 129 -3.16 2.43 3.83
N ARG A 130 -3.52 3.37 2.96
CA ARG A 130 -3.40 4.83 3.21
C ARG A 130 -1.98 5.22 3.62
N ALA A 131 -0.98 4.57 3.03
CA ALA A 131 0.42 4.67 3.38
C ALA A 131 1.23 5.40 2.30
N GLU A 132 2.35 5.99 2.71
CA GLU A 132 3.31 6.58 1.79
C GLU A 132 4.00 5.51 0.95
N PHE A 133 4.28 5.81 -0.32
CA PHE A 133 5.10 4.95 -1.17
C PHE A 133 6.55 4.90 -0.68
N LEU A 134 6.96 3.73 -0.19
CA LEU A 134 8.33 3.41 0.23
C LEU A 134 9.11 2.65 -0.84
N SER A 135 8.68 2.75 -2.10
CA SER A 135 9.24 2.02 -3.23
C SER A 135 9.16 2.86 -4.50
N PRO A 136 10.17 2.80 -5.40
CA PRO A 136 10.11 3.45 -6.70
C PRO A 136 9.29 2.68 -7.75
N PHE A 137 8.93 1.42 -7.48
CA PHE A 137 8.17 0.52 -8.37
C PHE A 137 6.67 0.86 -8.34
N ILE A 138 6.35 2.10 -8.66
CA ILE A 138 5.01 2.66 -8.59
C ILE A 138 4.72 3.33 -9.93
N ASN A 139 3.50 3.14 -10.46
CA ASN A 139 3.07 3.78 -11.71
C ASN A 139 3.93 3.36 -12.92
N MET A 140 4.37 2.10 -12.92
CA MET A 140 5.22 1.51 -13.94
C MET A 140 5.10 -0.02 -13.94
N PHE A 141 5.65 -0.67 -14.97
CA PHE A 141 5.84 -2.12 -15.00
C PHE A 141 7.23 -2.51 -15.53
N ILE A 142 7.61 -3.77 -15.29
CA ILE A 142 8.85 -4.38 -15.76
C ILE A 142 8.51 -5.78 -16.27
N GLU A 143 9.02 -6.12 -17.45
CA GLU A 143 8.85 -7.45 -18.04
C GLU A 143 9.49 -8.53 -17.18
N GLY A 144 8.93 -9.74 -17.20
CA GLY A 144 9.29 -10.78 -16.24
C GLY A 144 10.78 -11.16 -16.24
N THR A 145 11.40 -11.30 -17.40
CA THR A 145 12.83 -11.63 -17.53
C THR A 145 13.73 -10.54 -16.96
N ASP A 146 13.40 -9.28 -17.25
CA ASP A 146 14.11 -8.09 -16.76
C ASP A 146 13.91 -7.92 -15.25
N TYR A 147 12.73 -8.24 -14.72
CA TYR A 147 12.44 -8.18 -13.29
C TYR A 147 13.21 -9.22 -12.49
N ILE A 148 13.27 -10.48 -12.97
CA ILE A 148 14.10 -11.53 -12.35
C ILE A 148 15.58 -11.11 -12.32
N LYS A 149 16.08 -10.58 -13.43
CA LYS A 149 17.45 -10.06 -13.53
C LYS A 149 17.72 -8.96 -12.51
N LEU A 150 16.81 -7.98 -12.43
CA LEU A 150 16.88 -6.88 -11.48
C LEU A 150 16.93 -7.39 -10.04
N LEU A 151 16.03 -8.32 -9.69
CA LEU A 151 15.94 -8.87 -8.34
C LEU A 151 17.16 -9.71 -7.95
N GLY A 152 17.80 -10.38 -8.92
CA GLY A 152 19.02 -11.14 -8.69
C GLY A 152 20.19 -10.31 -8.18
N ASN A 153 20.27 -9.03 -8.58
CA ASN A 153 21.31 -8.07 -8.17
C ASN A 153 20.70 -6.74 -7.68
N PHE A 154 19.66 -6.82 -6.84
CA PHE A 154 18.80 -5.69 -6.52
C PHE A 154 19.54 -4.43 -6.03
N GLU A 155 20.47 -4.57 -5.08
CA GLU A 155 21.21 -3.43 -4.52
C GLU A 155 22.08 -2.73 -5.57
N GLU A 156 22.70 -3.49 -6.47
CA GLU A 156 23.50 -2.94 -7.56
C GLU A 156 22.62 -2.10 -8.49
N TYR A 157 21.50 -2.64 -8.95
CA TYR A 157 20.55 -1.89 -9.79
C TYR A 157 20.01 -0.64 -9.08
N MET A 158 19.74 -0.70 -7.78
CA MET A 158 19.31 0.47 -7.02
C MET A 158 20.40 1.55 -6.88
N SER A 159 21.68 1.21 -7.08
CA SER A 159 22.76 2.20 -7.14
C SER A 159 22.80 2.97 -8.46
N LEU A 160 22.23 2.42 -9.54
CA LEU A 160 22.28 3.00 -10.88
C LEU A 160 21.30 4.16 -11.08
N ASP A 161 21.62 5.00 -12.06
CA ASP A 161 20.71 6.02 -12.59
C ASP A 161 19.92 5.50 -13.79
N VAL A 162 18.70 6.00 -13.93
CA VAL A 162 17.85 5.69 -15.09
C VAL A 162 18.15 6.67 -16.23
N SER A 163 18.36 6.14 -17.43
CA SER A 163 18.50 6.90 -18.68
C SER A 163 17.29 6.69 -19.59
N TYR A 164 17.03 7.63 -20.49
CA TYR A 164 15.94 7.49 -21.47
C TYR A 164 16.32 6.45 -22.51
N TYR A 165 15.42 5.51 -22.80
CA TYR A 165 15.61 4.48 -23.82
C TYR A 165 14.72 4.71 -25.04
N GLY A 166 13.46 5.10 -24.83
CA GLY A 166 12.49 5.30 -25.90
C GLY A 166 11.09 5.48 -25.36
N SER A 167 10.08 5.34 -26.22
CA SER A 167 8.66 5.38 -25.85
C SER A 167 7.93 4.15 -26.37
N ALA A 168 6.81 3.83 -25.75
CA ALA A 168 5.84 2.86 -26.24
C ALA A 168 4.42 3.42 -26.11
N TYR A 169 3.46 2.80 -26.79
CA TYR A 169 2.06 3.19 -26.76
C TYR A 169 1.27 2.31 -25.79
N GLU A 170 0.49 2.92 -24.90
CA GLU A 170 -0.44 2.24 -24.01
C GLU A 170 -1.86 2.33 -24.61
N PRO A 171 -2.42 1.23 -25.15
CA PRO A 171 -3.71 1.25 -25.83
C PRO A 171 -4.87 1.67 -24.94
N ASN A 172 -4.84 1.29 -23.65
CA ASN A 172 -5.93 1.60 -22.72
C ASN A 172 -6.00 3.09 -22.37
N LEU A 173 -4.84 3.73 -22.25
CA LEU A 173 -4.72 5.17 -21.98
C LEU A 173 -4.66 6.02 -23.25
N LYS A 174 -4.60 5.37 -24.43
CA LYS A 174 -4.50 5.98 -25.76
C LYS A 174 -3.39 7.02 -25.87
N ARG A 175 -2.22 6.75 -25.27
CA ARG A 175 -1.09 7.68 -25.24
C ARG A 175 0.25 6.96 -25.26
N GLU A 176 1.28 7.67 -25.66
CA GLU A 176 2.65 7.23 -25.47
C GLU A 176 3.09 7.41 -24.02
N TYR A 177 4.02 6.56 -23.59
CA TYR A 177 4.68 6.64 -22.29
C TYR A 177 6.18 6.37 -22.45
N PRO A 178 7.02 6.94 -21.56
CA PRO A 178 8.46 6.80 -21.65
C PRO A 178 8.94 5.45 -21.08
N ILE A 179 9.99 4.91 -21.70
CA ILE A 179 10.74 3.75 -21.24
C ILE A 179 12.12 4.24 -20.81
N GLY A 180 12.49 3.90 -19.58
CA GLY A 180 13.84 4.11 -19.06
C GLY A 180 14.68 2.84 -19.09
N LEU A 181 16.00 3.00 -19.06
CA LEU A 181 16.96 1.92 -18.87
C LEU A 181 17.66 2.08 -17.53
N LEU A 182 17.63 1.03 -16.70
CA LEU A 182 18.38 0.92 -15.46
C LEU A 182 19.46 -0.15 -15.64
N GLY A 183 20.67 0.25 -15.99
CA GLY A 183 21.69 -0.68 -16.47
C GLY A 183 21.27 -1.27 -17.81
N ASP A 184 20.79 -2.51 -17.79
CA ASP A 184 20.27 -3.24 -18.95
C ASP A 184 18.79 -3.68 -18.77
N VAL A 185 18.10 -3.17 -17.75
CA VAL A 185 16.70 -3.47 -17.44
C VAL A 185 15.80 -2.34 -17.93
N LYS A 186 14.72 -2.68 -18.67
CA LYS A 186 13.74 -1.71 -19.15
C LYS A 186 12.67 -1.42 -18.10
N LEU A 187 12.46 -0.15 -17.83
CA LEU A 187 11.45 0.38 -16.91
C LEU A 187 10.35 1.06 -17.72
N HIS A 188 9.14 0.49 -17.73
CA HIS A 188 8.02 1.02 -18.50
C HIS A 188 7.14 1.94 -17.64
N PHE A 189 7.29 3.26 -17.80
CA PHE A 189 6.62 4.26 -16.97
C PHE A 189 5.23 4.64 -17.53
N ASN A 190 4.34 3.65 -17.68
CA ASN A 190 3.04 3.77 -18.37
C ASN A 190 2.08 4.85 -17.80
N HIS A 191 2.25 5.25 -16.54
CA HIS A 191 1.44 6.29 -15.92
C HIS A 191 2.04 7.71 -16.04
N TYR A 192 3.20 7.88 -16.67
CA TYR A 192 3.87 9.17 -16.85
C TYR A 192 3.77 9.69 -18.29
N GLN A 193 3.74 11.01 -18.45
CA GLN A 193 3.74 11.65 -19.78
C GLN A 193 5.15 11.91 -20.29
N THR A 194 6.09 12.25 -19.39
CA THR A 194 7.47 12.59 -19.75
C THR A 194 8.45 11.72 -18.97
N PHE A 195 9.62 11.49 -19.56
CA PHE A 195 10.68 10.72 -18.90
C PHE A 195 11.26 11.46 -17.70
N GLU A 196 11.32 12.79 -17.78
CA GLU A 196 11.83 13.67 -16.73
C GLU A 196 11.00 13.53 -15.45
N ASP A 197 9.66 13.58 -15.56
CA ASP A 197 8.75 13.39 -14.43
C ASP A 197 8.92 11.99 -13.81
N ALA A 198 9.01 10.97 -14.67
CA ALA A 198 9.21 9.59 -14.24
C ALA A 198 10.54 9.42 -13.49
N LYS A 199 11.63 9.95 -14.05
CA LYS A 199 12.97 9.90 -13.47
C LYS A 199 13.06 10.63 -12.14
N GLU A 200 12.43 11.80 -12.02
CA GLU A 200 12.40 12.55 -10.77
C GLU A 200 11.66 11.76 -9.67
N LYS A 201 10.46 11.24 -9.98
CA LYS A 201 9.71 10.43 -9.02
C LYS A 201 10.44 9.14 -8.65
N TRP A 202 11.05 8.46 -9.62
CA TRP A 202 11.90 7.30 -9.37
C TRP A 202 13.03 7.63 -8.40
N LYS A 203 13.79 8.71 -8.66
CA LYS A 203 14.91 9.14 -7.81
C LYS A 203 14.47 9.43 -6.37
N ILE A 204 13.37 10.17 -6.20
CA ILE A 204 12.84 10.52 -4.86
C ILE A 204 12.37 9.28 -4.11
N ARG A 205 11.62 8.38 -4.78
CA ARG A 205 11.06 7.18 -4.13
C ARG A 205 12.11 6.10 -3.87
N LYS A 206 13.14 6.00 -4.71
CA LYS A 206 14.28 5.08 -4.53
C LYS A 206 15.00 5.34 -3.20
N GLN A 207 15.09 6.60 -2.76
CA GLN A 207 15.68 6.96 -1.47
C GLN A 207 14.87 6.50 -0.24
N ARG A 208 13.62 6.11 -0.44
CA ARG A 208 12.71 5.68 0.64
C ARG A 208 12.72 4.17 0.87
N ILE A 209 13.45 3.42 0.03
CA ILE A 209 13.52 1.96 0.15
C ILE A 209 14.09 1.60 1.52
N ASN A 210 13.35 0.78 2.25
CA ASN A 210 13.80 0.11 3.45
C ASN A 210 14.29 -1.30 3.10
N PHE A 211 15.59 -1.43 2.86
CA PHE A 211 16.22 -2.72 2.51
C PHE A 211 16.07 -3.80 3.59
N ASN A 212 15.83 -3.40 4.85
CA ASN A 212 15.60 -4.35 5.94
C ASN A 212 14.19 -4.96 5.94
N SER A 213 13.26 -4.38 5.16
CA SER A 213 11.85 -4.79 5.14
C SER A 213 11.30 -4.77 3.71
N LEU A 214 11.86 -5.60 2.84
CA LEU A 214 11.38 -5.80 1.48
C LEU A 214 10.23 -6.82 1.47
N PHE A 215 9.19 -6.51 0.69
CA PHE A 215 8.16 -7.46 0.28
C PHE A 215 8.17 -7.52 -1.25
N VAL A 216 8.47 -8.68 -1.82
CA VAL A 216 8.62 -8.83 -3.27
C VAL A 216 7.40 -9.53 -3.85
N GLU A 217 6.76 -8.89 -4.81
CA GLU A 217 5.58 -9.38 -5.49
C GLU A 217 5.85 -9.44 -7.00
N MET A 218 5.24 -10.43 -7.64
CA MET A 218 5.27 -10.59 -9.09
C MET A 218 3.99 -11.28 -9.55
N TRP A 219 3.61 -11.08 -10.80
CA TRP A 219 2.79 -12.05 -11.52
C TRP A 219 3.52 -12.55 -12.76
N THR A 220 3.18 -13.76 -13.20
CA THR A 220 3.62 -14.29 -14.48
C THR A 220 2.66 -15.35 -15.02
N GLU A 221 2.66 -15.52 -16.33
CA GLU A 221 2.01 -16.66 -17.01
C GLU A 221 3.04 -17.74 -17.41
N SER A 222 4.33 -17.52 -17.14
CA SER A 222 5.42 -18.45 -17.47
C SER A 222 5.85 -19.27 -16.24
N GLU A 223 5.73 -20.59 -16.33
CA GLU A 223 6.23 -21.51 -15.29
C GLU A 223 7.74 -21.36 -15.05
N GLU A 224 8.53 -21.14 -16.12
CA GLU A 224 9.99 -20.94 -16.02
C GLU A 224 10.34 -19.68 -15.22
N ILE A 225 9.59 -18.59 -15.44
CA ILE A 225 9.79 -17.35 -14.68
C ILE A 225 9.36 -17.54 -13.21
N ALA A 226 8.28 -18.29 -12.97
CA ALA A 226 7.83 -18.60 -11.62
C ALA A 226 8.84 -19.45 -10.84
N GLU A 227 9.49 -20.41 -11.49
CA GLU A 227 10.57 -21.19 -10.91
C GLU A 227 11.75 -20.30 -10.52
N LYS A 228 12.25 -19.47 -11.46
CA LYS A 228 13.33 -18.50 -11.20
C LYS A 228 13.00 -17.53 -10.07
N PHE A 229 11.77 -17.05 -10.00
CA PHE A 229 11.32 -16.16 -8.92
C PHE A 229 11.38 -16.86 -7.56
N SER A 230 10.98 -18.13 -7.50
CA SER A 230 10.92 -18.92 -6.27
C SER A 230 12.30 -19.15 -5.66
N GLU A 231 13.34 -19.22 -6.50
CA GLU A 231 14.75 -19.38 -6.09
C GLU A 231 15.38 -18.09 -5.52
N LEU A 232 14.80 -16.91 -5.74
CA LEU A 232 15.40 -15.65 -5.29
C LEU A 232 15.47 -15.55 -3.75
N PRO A 233 16.55 -15.01 -3.15
CA PRO A 233 16.78 -15.07 -1.70
C PRO A 233 16.01 -14.02 -0.87
N PHE A 234 14.79 -13.64 -1.28
CA PHE A 234 13.94 -12.74 -0.49
C PHE A 234 13.13 -13.51 0.55
N LYS A 235 13.14 -13.00 1.79
CA LYS A 235 12.42 -13.60 2.92
C LYS A 235 10.90 -13.54 2.75
N GLN A 236 10.38 -12.39 2.31
CA GLN A 236 8.96 -12.19 2.04
C GLN A 236 8.79 -11.95 0.55
N LYS A 237 8.31 -12.99 -0.15
CA LYS A 237 8.00 -12.91 -1.57
C LYS A 237 6.77 -13.73 -1.93
N ILE A 238 5.97 -13.24 -2.86
CA ILE A 238 4.84 -13.94 -3.45
C ILE A 238 4.83 -13.79 -4.96
N ILE A 239 4.27 -14.78 -5.66
CA ILE A 239 4.03 -14.69 -7.10
C ILE A 239 2.62 -15.15 -7.45
N PHE A 240 1.86 -14.36 -8.21
CA PHE A 240 0.57 -14.77 -8.75
C PHE A 240 0.74 -15.49 -10.09
N VAL A 241 0.06 -16.64 -10.25
CA VAL A 241 0.13 -17.46 -11.46
C VAL A 241 -1.26 -17.98 -11.89
N PRO A 242 -1.52 -18.18 -13.20
CA PRO A 242 -2.79 -18.73 -13.69
C PRO A 242 -2.83 -20.27 -13.68
N PHE A 243 -1.75 -20.94 -13.27
CA PHE A 243 -1.62 -22.39 -13.29
C PHE A 243 -1.52 -23.00 -11.89
N GLU A 244 -1.69 -24.31 -11.80
CA GLU A 244 -1.43 -25.06 -10.57
C GLU A 244 0.07 -25.07 -10.26
N THR A 245 0.43 -24.91 -9.00
CA THR A 245 1.82 -24.73 -8.61
C THR A 245 2.14 -25.46 -7.31
N LYS A 246 3.38 -25.95 -7.23
CA LYS A 246 3.95 -26.58 -6.02
C LYS A 246 4.83 -25.61 -5.22
N PHE A 247 5.08 -24.40 -5.74
CA PHE A 247 5.96 -23.43 -5.10
C PHE A 247 5.24 -22.79 -3.91
N GLU A 248 5.86 -22.80 -2.72
CA GLU A 248 5.22 -22.31 -1.49
C GLU A 248 4.85 -20.81 -1.54
N ASN A 249 5.62 -20.02 -2.29
CA ASN A 249 5.41 -18.58 -2.49
C ASN A 249 4.48 -18.28 -3.68
N ALA A 250 3.99 -19.28 -4.41
CA ALA A 250 3.12 -19.06 -5.55
C ALA A 250 1.64 -19.16 -5.15
N ILE A 251 0.87 -18.15 -5.57
CA ILE A 251 -0.57 -18.05 -5.37
C ILE A 251 -1.24 -18.35 -6.71
N SER A 252 -1.83 -19.54 -6.83
CA SER A 252 -2.61 -19.90 -8.00
C SER A 252 -3.96 -19.18 -7.99
N LEU A 253 -4.25 -18.45 -9.06
CA LEU A 253 -5.55 -17.82 -9.28
C LEU A 253 -6.43 -18.60 -10.27
N LYS A 254 -6.07 -19.86 -10.57
CA LYS A 254 -6.80 -20.74 -11.48
C LYS A 254 -8.24 -20.97 -11.04
N CYS A 255 -8.49 -21.02 -9.73
CA CYS A 255 -9.84 -21.15 -9.18
C CYS A 255 -10.76 -19.97 -9.52
N LEU A 256 -10.20 -18.84 -9.97
CA LEU A 256 -10.94 -17.64 -10.37
C LEU A 256 -11.14 -17.53 -11.89
N ASP A 257 -10.68 -18.51 -12.69
CA ASP A 257 -10.75 -18.45 -14.15
C ASP A 257 -12.18 -18.29 -14.67
N ALA A 258 -13.15 -18.94 -14.03
CA ALA A 258 -14.55 -18.85 -14.41
C ALA A 258 -15.21 -17.49 -14.05
N MET A 259 -14.55 -16.65 -13.25
CA MET A 259 -15.14 -15.42 -12.70
C MET A 259 -14.62 -14.14 -13.38
N TRP A 260 -13.65 -14.25 -14.29
CA TRP A 260 -12.98 -13.08 -14.85
C TRP A 260 -12.62 -13.24 -16.32
N GLU A 261 -13.18 -12.36 -17.16
CA GLU A 261 -12.77 -12.20 -18.55
C GLU A 261 -11.69 -11.10 -18.65
N GLY A 262 -10.58 -11.40 -19.34
CA GLY A 262 -9.52 -10.43 -19.62
C GLY A 262 -8.11 -10.92 -19.27
N GLU A 263 -7.15 -10.03 -19.44
CA GLU A 263 -5.72 -10.28 -19.20
C GLU A 263 -5.42 -10.62 -17.74
N PHE A 264 -4.50 -11.55 -17.49
CA PHE A 264 -4.22 -12.04 -16.14
C PHE A 264 -3.77 -10.93 -15.17
N TYR A 265 -2.95 -9.97 -15.62
CA TYR A 265 -2.52 -8.84 -14.79
C TYR A 265 -3.70 -7.99 -14.27
N SER A 266 -4.79 -7.90 -15.02
CA SER A 266 -5.97 -7.12 -14.63
C SER A 266 -6.67 -7.75 -13.43
N ARG A 267 -6.66 -9.09 -13.35
CA ARG A 267 -7.16 -9.86 -12.21
C ARG A 267 -6.32 -9.62 -10.96
N VAL A 268 -5.00 -9.66 -11.10
CA VAL A 268 -4.06 -9.40 -9.98
C VAL A 268 -4.25 -7.97 -9.44
N ASN A 269 -4.40 -6.98 -10.34
CA ASN A 269 -4.75 -5.61 -9.96
C ASN A 269 -6.13 -5.51 -9.28
N GLY A 270 -7.13 -6.26 -9.75
CA GLY A 270 -8.47 -6.32 -9.16
C GLY A 270 -8.47 -6.87 -7.73
N ILE A 271 -7.54 -7.77 -7.40
CA ILE A 271 -7.33 -8.20 -6.02
C ILE A 271 -6.71 -7.06 -5.21
N ALA A 272 -5.64 -6.44 -5.72
CA ALA A 272 -4.90 -5.39 -5.01
C ALA A 272 -5.73 -4.12 -4.74
N ASN A 273 -6.65 -3.77 -5.65
CA ASN A 273 -7.51 -2.58 -5.53
C ASN A 273 -8.82 -2.84 -4.76
N GLY A 274 -9.03 -4.08 -4.28
CA GLY A 274 -10.19 -4.47 -3.48
C GLY A 274 -11.45 -4.84 -4.28
N GLN A 275 -11.39 -4.93 -5.61
CA GLN A 275 -12.50 -5.44 -6.43
C GLN A 275 -12.76 -6.93 -6.21
N LEU A 276 -11.73 -7.70 -5.84
CA LEU A 276 -11.84 -9.12 -5.53
C LEU A 276 -11.24 -9.45 -4.16
N GLY A 277 -12.09 -9.85 -3.22
CA GLY A 277 -11.66 -10.31 -1.90
C GLY A 277 -10.97 -11.66 -1.98
N TYR A 278 -9.64 -11.69 -1.93
CA TYR A 278 -8.87 -12.93 -2.04
C TYR A 278 -7.95 -13.20 -0.84
N TYR A 279 -7.26 -12.16 -0.34
CA TYR A 279 -6.38 -12.25 0.83
C TYR A 279 -6.69 -11.16 1.85
N ASP A 280 -6.30 -11.41 3.09
CA ASP A 280 -6.16 -10.45 4.18
C ASP A 280 -4.82 -9.74 3.99
N LEU A 281 -4.88 -8.46 3.60
CA LEU A 281 -3.69 -7.69 3.24
C LEU A 281 -2.74 -7.52 4.42
N LEU A 282 -3.28 -7.33 5.63
CA LEU A 282 -2.46 -7.10 6.82
C LEU A 282 -1.71 -8.37 7.20
N LYS A 283 -2.36 -9.54 7.13
CA LYS A 283 -1.69 -10.83 7.34
C LYS A 283 -0.62 -11.09 6.29
N LEU A 284 -0.95 -10.85 5.01
CA LEU A 284 -0.04 -11.08 3.90
C LEU A 284 1.27 -10.30 4.09
N LEU A 285 1.18 -8.99 4.35
CA LEU A 285 2.37 -8.14 4.48
C LEU A 285 3.12 -8.32 5.80
N ASN A 286 2.47 -8.83 6.84
CA ASN A 286 3.12 -9.25 8.09
C ASN A 286 3.72 -10.68 8.02
N GLY A 287 3.61 -11.37 6.87
CA GLY A 287 4.21 -12.69 6.65
C GLY A 287 3.47 -13.85 7.29
N GLU A 288 2.20 -13.69 7.63
CA GLU A 288 1.36 -14.76 8.19
C GLU A 288 0.90 -15.73 7.09
N LYS A 289 1.05 -17.04 7.30
CA LYS A 289 0.75 -18.05 6.26
C LYS A 289 -0.74 -18.17 5.90
N ASN A 290 -1.64 -17.83 6.81
CA ASN A 290 -3.10 -17.95 6.65
C ASN A 290 -3.74 -16.64 6.19
N PHE A 291 -3.13 -15.96 5.21
CA PHE A 291 -3.66 -14.72 4.64
C PHE A 291 -4.82 -14.97 3.67
N GLY A 292 -5.01 -16.17 3.13
CA GLY A 292 -6.14 -16.46 2.23
C GLY A 292 -7.49 -16.24 2.93
N ARG A 293 -8.45 -15.60 2.24
CA ARG A 293 -9.83 -15.39 2.72
C ARG A 293 -10.80 -16.48 2.25
N TYR A 294 -10.34 -17.36 1.39
CA TYR A 294 -11.06 -18.53 0.90
C TYR A 294 -10.79 -19.74 1.81
N GLN A 295 -11.77 -20.65 1.90
CA GLN A 295 -11.68 -21.93 2.60
C GLN A 295 -11.78 -23.06 1.59
#